data_AF-A0A2Z6M5H0-F1
#
_entry.id   AF-A0A2Z6M5H0-F1
#
_cell.length_a   1.000
_cell.length_b   1.000
_cell.length_c   1.000
_cell.angle_alpha   90.00
_cell.angle_beta   90.00
_cell.angle_gamma   90.00
#
_symmetry.space_group_name_H-M   'P 1'
#
loop_
_entity.id
_entity.type
_entity.pdbx_description
1 polymer ?
#
loop_
_entity_poly.entity_id
_entity_poly.type
_entity_poly.pdbx_seq_one_letter_code
_entity_poly.pdbx_strand_id
1 'polypeptide(L)'
;MKYVEECIASVPPLGNYNITVYFFAKEDEGCILTPTKENHLAPVTVQFQQGLGQKFRQQAGTGINFSMFGESDLLKVGDMDVYPLAVKADASSDKHDGSNETVTSGKTNSQITQAVFEKDKGEFRVKVVKQILSVNGMRYELQEIYGIGNSVESGEDDNDQGKECVICLSEPRDTIVHPCRHM
;
A
#
# COMPACT_ATOMS: atom_id res chain seq x y z
N MET A 1 -7.59 -15.60 13.77
CA MET A 1 -6.43 -14.84 13.26
C MET A 1 -6.56 -14.81 11.76
N LYS A 2 -7.04 -13.71 11.18
CA LYS A 2 -7.24 -13.60 9.73
C LYS A 2 -6.09 -12.77 9.15
N TYR A 3 -5.52 -13.30 8.07
CA TYR A 3 -4.32 -12.82 7.41
C TYR A 3 -4.65 -11.59 6.55
N VAL A 4 -3.83 -10.55 6.61
CA VAL A 4 -3.78 -9.55 5.53
C VAL A 4 -2.80 -10.09 4.50
N GLU A 5 -3.31 -10.78 3.48
CA GLU A 5 -2.53 -11.10 2.29
C GLU A 5 -2.74 -9.96 1.28
N GLU A 6 -1.78 -9.03 1.23
CA GLU A 6 -1.73 -8.03 0.17
C GLU A 6 -0.60 -8.37 -0.79
N CYS A 7 -0.95 -8.53 -2.07
CA CYS A 7 0.02 -8.47 -3.15
C CYS A 7 0.41 -7.00 -3.35
N ILE A 8 1.56 -6.60 -2.80
CA ILE A 8 2.10 -5.26 -3.03
C ILE A 8 2.65 -5.24 -4.46
N ALA A 9 1.92 -4.60 -5.36
CA ALA A 9 2.36 -4.34 -6.72
C ALA A 9 3.52 -3.32 -6.72
N SER A 10 4.62 -3.72 -7.37
CA SER A 10 5.69 -2.90 -7.94
C SER A 10 6.41 -1.89 -7.02
N VAL A 11 7.22 -2.36 -6.08
CA VAL A 11 8.38 -1.56 -5.64
C VAL A 11 9.43 -1.60 -6.77
N PRO A 12 9.91 -0.45 -7.29
CA PRO A 12 10.89 -0.43 -8.36
C PRO A 12 12.20 -1.14 -7.95
N PRO A 13 12.84 -1.89 -8.85
CA PRO A 13 13.90 -2.86 -8.53
C PRO A 13 15.26 -2.24 -8.18
N LEU A 14 15.35 -1.05 -7.62
CA LEU A 14 16.63 -0.31 -7.48
C LEU A 14 17.27 -0.37 -6.08
N GLY A 15 16.74 -1.15 -5.13
CA GLY A 15 17.36 -1.33 -3.82
C GLY A 15 16.63 -2.30 -2.90
N ASN A 16 17.21 -2.54 -1.71
CA ASN A 16 16.52 -3.21 -0.62
C ASN A 16 15.30 -2.38 -0.21
N TYR A 17 14.27 -3.01 0.34
CA TYR A 17 13.08 -2.29 0.77
C TYR A 17 12.50 -2.86 2.06
N ASN A 18 11.81 -2.01 2.81
CA ASN A 18 11.16 -2.36 4.06
C ASN A 18 9.66 -2.24 3.87
N ILE A 19 8.90 -3.27 4.25
CA ILE A 19 7.45 -3.19 4.39
C ILE A 19 7.13 -3.07 5.87
N THR A 20 6.44 -1.99 6.23
CA THR A 20 5.96 -1.78 7.59
C THR A 20 4.43 -1.74 7.60
N VAL A 21 3.82 -2.60 8.42
CA VAL A 21 2.38 -2.64 8.64
C VAL A 21 2.04 -1.87 9.91
N TYR A 22 1.09 -0.95 9.81
CA TYR A 22 0.56 -0.14 10.89
C TYR A 22 -0.93 -0.41 11.08
N PHE A 23 -1.36 -0.46 12.33
CA PHE A 23 -2.77 -0.48 12.69
C PHE A 23 -3.16 0.86 13.33
N PHE A 24 -4.30 1.42 12.91
CA PHE A 24 -4.79 2.73 13.36
C PHE A 24 -3.75 3.85 13.20
N ALA A 25 -3.35 4.12 11.96
CA ALA A 25 -2.33 5.12 11.65
C ALA A 25 -2.89 6.29 10.85
N LYS A 26 -2.28 7.46 11.07
CA LYS A 26 -2.47 8.66 10.25
C LYS A 26 -1.23 8.92 9.41
N GLU A 27 -1.42 9.44 8.21
CA GLU A 27 -0.35 9.96 7.35
C GLU A 27 -0.23 11.47 7.54
N ASP A 28 0.99 11.99 7.52
CA ASP A 28 1.27 13.42 7.45
C ASP A 28 1.87 13.82 6.09
N GLU A 29 2.09 15.12 5.88
CA GLU A 29 2.63 15.66 4.63
C GLU A 29 4.02 15.12 4.27
N GLY A 30 4.76 14.54 5.24
CA GLY A 30 6.07 13.94 5.05
C GLY A 30 6.03 12.47 4.61
N CYS A 31 4.85 11.91 4.32
CA CYS A 31 4.67 10.47 4.11
C CYS A 31 5.14 9.65 5.34
N ILE A 32 4.95 10.21 6.53
CA ILE A 32 5.23 9.53 7.80
C ILE A 32 3.91 8.99 8.34
N LEU A 33 3.90 7.68 8.63
CA LEU A 33 2.78 7.04 9.29
C LEU A 33 3.01 7.05 10.80
N THR A 34 2.06 7.63 11.52
CA THR A 34 2.07 7.65 12.99
C THR A 34 0.96 6.76 13.54
N PRO A 35 1.27 5.69 14.30
CA PRO A 35 0.25 4.87 14.95
C PRO A 35 -0.42 5.66 16.09
N THR A 36 -1.73 5.56 16.20
CA THR A 36 -2.53 6.24 17.24
C THR A 36 -2.82 5.34 18.44
N LYS A 37 -2.66 4.02 18.28
CA LYS A 37 -2.89 3.00 19.31
C LYS A 37 -1.63 2.14 19.57
N GLU A 38 -0.46 2.78 19.60
CA GLU A 38 0.85 2.11 19.68
C GLU A 38 1.00 1.19 20.93
N ASN A 39 0.36 1.54 22.04
CA ASN A 39 0.35 0.73 23.27
C ASN A 39 -0.34 -0.63 23.10
N HIS A 40 -1.11 -0.84 22.03
CA HIS A 40 -1.83 -2.09 21.77
C HIS A 40 -1.28 -2.84 20.54
N LEU A 41 -0.80 -2.11 19.53
CA LEU A 41 -0.39 -2.67 18.25
C LEU A 41 0.86 -1.92 17.74
N ALA A 42 2.03 -2.48 18.03
CA ALA A 42 3.28 -1.96 17.49
C ALA A 42 3.37 -2.23 15.97
N PRO A 43 3.92 -1.30 15.18
CA PRO A 43 4.15 -1.52 13.77
C PRO A 43 5.08 -2.72 13.52
N VAL A 44 4.83 -3.47 12.45
CA VAL A 44 5.59 -4.66 12.08
C VAL A 44 6.37 -4.38 10.81
N THR A 45 7.70 -4.36 10.90
CA THR A 45 8.59 -4.14 9.75
C THR A 45 9.24 -5.43 9.30
N VAL A 46 9.22 -5.70 7.99
CA VAL A 46 9.93 -6.80 7.33
C VAL A 46 10.82 -6.24 6.23
N GLN A 47 12.07 -6.67 6.21
CA GLN A 47 13.06 -6.25 5.23
C GLN A 47 13.13 -7.25 4.08
N PHE A 48 13.27 -6.73 2.87
CA PHE A 48 13.42 -7.49 1.65
C PHE A 48 14.69 -7.07 0.93
N GLN A 49 15.38 -8.05 0.35
CA GLN A 49 16.50 -7.77 -0.55
C GLN A 49 15.96 -7.29 -1.90
N GLN A 50 16.81 -6.68 -2.71
CA GLN A 50 16.46 -6.35 -4.10
C GLN A 50 16.00 -7.62 -4.86
N GLY A 51 14.87 -7.54 -5.55
CA GLY A 51 14.34 -8.66 -6.33
C GLY A 51 12.92 -8.42 -6.85
N LEU A 52 12.60 -8.99 -8.01
CA LEU A 52 11.28 -8.88 -8.65
C LEU A 52 10.32 -9.96 -8.13
N GLY A 53 9.02 -9.63 -8.11
CA GLY A 53 7.95 -10.60 -7.79
C GLY A 53 7.95 -11.11 -6.34
N GLN A 54 8.64 -10.42 -5.43
CA GLN A 54 8.66 -10.78 -4.02
C GLN A 54 7.29 -10.57 -3.38
N LYS A 55 6.88 -11.52 -2.55
CA LYS A 55 5.59 -11.49 -1.85
C LYS A 55 5.81 -11.27 -0.37
N PHE A 56 5.06 -10.35 0.20
CA PHE A 56 5.01 -10.15 1.64
C PHE A 56 3.91 -11.02 2.25
N ARG A 57 4.24 -11.65 3.38
CA ARG A 57 3.27 -12.31 4.24
C ARG A 57 3.58 -11.95 5.68
N GLN A 58 2.59 -11.36 6.35
CA GLN A 58 2.72 -11.03 7.76
C GLN A 58 2.92 -12.31 8.59
N GLN A 59 3.84 -12.26 9.55
CA GLN A 59 4.10 -13.37 10.47
C GLN A 59 2.86 -13.68 11.32
N ALA A 60 2.61 -14.96 11.58
CA ALA A 60 1.49 -15.36 12.43
C ALA A 60 1.64 -14.77 13.83
N GLY A 61 0.55 -14.22 14.37
CA GLY A 61 0.53 -13.61 15.71
C GLY A 61 0.87 -12.12 15.76
N THR A 62 1.36 -11.52 14.68
CA THR A 62 1.61 -10.07 14.62
C THR A 62 0.47 -9.27 13.97
N GLY A 63 -0.58 -9.97 13.52
CA GLY A 63 -1.79 -9.37 12.97
C GLY A 63 -2.75 -8.86 14.05
N ILE A 64 -3.80 -8.17 13.60
CA ILE A 64 -4.82 -7.57 14.47
C ILE A 64 -5.87 -8.60 14.93
N ASN A 65 -6.32 -8.45 16.18
CA ASN A 65 -7.52 -9.13 16.67
C ASN A 65 -8.72 -8.19 16.57
N PHE A 66 -9.60 -8.43 15.59
CA PHE A 66 -10.78 -7.59 15.34
C PHE A 66 -11.74 -7.47 16.54
N SER A 67 -11.83 -8.51 17.39
CA SER A 67 -12.72 -8.49 18.56
C SER A 67 -12.29 -7.52 19.66
N MET A 68 -11.05 -7.00 19.60
CA MET A 68 -10.55 -5.99 20.55
C MET A 68 -10.99 -4.56 20.20
N PHE A 69 -11.63 -4.35 19.04
CA PHE A 69 -11.99 -3.03 18.53
C PHE A 69 -13.45 -2.98 18.12
N GLY A 70 -14.08 -1.80 18.22
CA GLY A 70 -15.43 -1.59 17.73
C GLY A 70 -15.49 -1.67 16.21
N GLU A 71 -16.61 -2.15 15.65
CA GLU A 71 -16.78 -2.24 14.19
C GLU A 71 -16.67 -0.86 13.51
N SER A 72 -17.09 0.22 14.16
CA SER A 72 -16.93 1.59 13.66
C SER A 72 -15.48 1.97 13.39
N ASP A 73 -14.56 1.54 14.28
CA ASP A 73 -13.13 1.85 14.20
C ASP A 73 -12.46 1.07 13.06
N LEU A 74 -13.00 -0.10 12.70
CA LEU A 74 -12.43 -1.00 11.70
C LEU A 74 -12.97 -0.73 10.30
N LEU A 75 -14.25 -0.35 10.19
CA LEU A 75 -14.97 -0.31 8.90
C LEU A 75 -14.96 1.07 8.24
N LYS A 76 -14.50 2.10 8.95
CA LYS A 76 -14.48 3.48 8.47
C LYS A 76 -13.13 4.11 8.73
N VAL A 77 -12.82 5.14 7.94
CA VAL A 77 -11.75 6.07 8.31
C VAL A 77 -12.22 6.77 9.58
N GLY A 78 -11.41 6.68 10.63
CA GLY A 78 -11.69 7.33 11.91
C GLY A 78 -11.57 8.85 11.80
N ASP A 79 -11.93 9.53 12.88
CA ASP A 79 -11.74 10.98 12.98
C ASP A 79 -10.26 11.34 12.75
N MET A 80 -10.02 12.52 12.16
CA MET A 80 -8.67 13.02 11.86
C MET A 80 -7.85 12.14 10.89
N ASP A 81 -8.51 11.50 9.92
CA ASP A 81 -7.88 10.69 8.87
C ASP A 81 -7.06 9.51 9.41
N VAL A 82 -7.58 8.85 10.46
CA VAL A 82 -6.97 7.64 11.02
C VAL A 82 -7.49 6.40 10.29
N TYR A 83 -6.59 5.67 9.64
CA TYR A 83 -6.92 4.46 8.91
C TYR A 83 -6.63 3.23 9.76
N PRO A 84 -7.55 2.26 9.86
CA PRO A 84 -7.37 1.07 10.69
C PRO A 84 -6.26 0.15 10.21
N LEU A 85 -5.95 0.18 8.91
CA LEU A 85 -4.78 -0.47 8.32
C LEU A 85 -4.03 0.51 7.42
N ALA A 86 -2.71 0.59 7.59
CA ALA A 86 -1.83 1.24 6.63
C ALA A 86 -0.57 0.41 6.44
N VAL A 87 -0.13 0.26 5.20
CA VAL A 87 1.09 -0.44 4.82
C VAL A 87 2.00 0.54 4.11
N LYS A 88 3.25 0.64 4.59
CA LYS A 88 4.28 1.47 3.96
C LYS A 88 5.40 0.60 3.44
N ALA A 89 5.72 0.77 2.16
CA ALA A 89 6.91 0.24 1.53
C ALA A 89 7.92 1.37 1.36
N ASP A 90 9.08 1.28 2.01
CA ASP A 90 10.18 2.24 1.88
C ASP A 90 11.34 1.59 1.12
N ALA A 91 11.79 2.19 0.02
CA ALA A 91 13.00 1.77 -0.67
C ALA A 91 14.23 2.36 0.03
N SER A 92 15.14 1.53 0.49
CA SER A 92 16.45 1.99 0.95
C SER A 92 17.35 2.24 -0.25
N SER A 93 17.88 3.46 -0.39
CA SER A 93 18.97 3.72 -1.33
C SER A 93 20.29 3.38 -0.66
N ASP A 94 21.01 2.39 -1.15
CA ASP A 94 22.45 2.24 -0.85
C ASP A 94 23.20 3.37 -1.56
N LYS A 95 23.21 4.57 -0.96
CA LYS A 95 24.13 5.62 -1.40
C LYS A 95 25.51 5.33 -0.82
N HIS A 96 26.28 4.55 -1.55
CA HIS A 96 27.72 4.45 -1.37
C HIS A 96 28.39 5.64 -2.07
N ASP A 97 28.19 6.87 -1.58
CA ASP A 97 29.00 8.02 -2.02
C ASP A 97 29.49 8.80 -0.80
N GLY A 98 30.81 8.77 -0.62
CA GLY A 98 31.55 9.38 0.49
C GLY A 98 31.62 10.90 0.40
N SER A 99 30.48 11.59 0.35
CA SER A 99 30.40 13.02 0.58
C SER A 99 29.71 13.29 1.91
N ASN A 100 30.45 13.95 2.82
CA ASN A 100 30.00 14.42 4.11
C ASN A 100 28.93 15.51 3.95
N GLU A 101 27.72 15.13 3.56
CA GLU A 101 26.57 16.00 3.63
C GLU A 101 25.66 15.49 4.75
N THR A 102 25.44 16.37 5.72
CA THR A 102 24.50 16.26 6.84
C THR A 102 23.32 15.36 6.53
N VAL A 103 23.04 14.43 7.45
CA VAL A 103 21.88 13.51 7.53
C VAL A 103 20.59 14.26 7.18
N THR A 104 20.35 14.42 5.89
CA THR A 104 19.07 14.83 5.37
C THR A 104 18.37 13.51 5.22
N SER A 105 17.45 13.21 6.13
CA SER A 105 16.52 12.07 6.04
C SER A 105 16.14 11.87 4.57
N GLY A 106 16.81 10.92 3.93
CA GLY A 106 16.98 10.93 2.48
C GLY A 106 15.63 10.71 1.82
N LYS A 107 15.33 11.51 0.79
CA LYS A 107 14.17 11.38 -0.10
C LYS A 107 14.15 9.98 -0.72
N THR A 108 13.68 9.01 0.04
CA THR A 108 13.57 7.62 -0.33
C THR A 108 12.22 7.43 -0.97
N ASN A 109 12.20 6.70 -2.09
CA ASN A 109 10.95 6.41 -2.74
C ASN A 109 10.14 5.51 -1.80
N SER A 110 8.89 5.87 -1.57
CA SER A 110 8.02 5.08 -0.70
C SER A 110 6.61 5.04 -1.25
N GLN A 111 5.90 3.97 -0.91
CA GLN A 111 4.49 3.81 -1.22
C GLN A 111 3.74 3.52 0.05
N ILE A 112 2.64 4.23 0.28
CA ILE A 112 1.73 4.03 1.39
C ILE A 112 0.40 3.58 0.81
N THR A 113 -0.12 2.47 1.32
CA THR A 113 -1.48 2.00 1.06
C THR A 113 -2.26 2.10 2.36
N GLN A 114 -3.36 2.86 2.35
CA GLN A 114 -4.25 3.03 3.49
C GLN A 114 -5.59 2.36 3.19
N ALA A 115 -6.08 1.60 4.15
CA ALA A 115 -7.23 0.72 3.96
C ALA A 115 -8.14 0.69 5.18
N VAL A 116 -9.41 0.37 4.91
CA VAL A 116 -10.41 0.00 5.92
C VAL A 116 -10.69 -1.50 5.82
N PHE A 117 -11.28 -2.05 6.87
CA PHE A 117 -11.82 -3.40 6.80
C PHE A 117 -13.26 -3.35 6.27
N GLU A 118 -13.69 -4.41 5.61
CA GLU A 118 -15.08 -4.65 5.24
C GLU A 118 -15.51 -6.00 5.80
N LYS A 119 -16.78 -6.13 6.16
CA LYS A 119 -17.32 -7.38 6.69
C LYS A 119 -18.32 -7.94 5.68
N ASP A 120 -17.94 -9.03 5.01
CA ASP A 120 -18.82 -9.77 4.10
C ASP A 120 -19.12 -11.15 4.71
N LYS A 121 -20.40 -11.48 4.90
CA LYS A 121 -20.86 -12.78 5.43
C LYS A 121 -20.15 -13.24 6.73
N GLY A 122 -19.74 -12.30 7.57
CA GLY A 122 -19.03 -12.58 8.83
C GLY A 122 -17.51 -12.68 8.69
N GLU A 123 -16.97 -12.48 7.49
CA GLU A 123 -15.54 -12.45 7.21
C GLU A 123 -15.04 -11.03 6.98
N PHE A 124 -13.91 -10.69 7.61
CA PHE A 124 -13.24 -9.42 7.35
C PHE A 124 -12.38 -9.52 6.09
N ARG A 125 -12.53 -8.53 5.22
CA ARG A 125 -11.71 -8.28 4.04
C ARG A 125 -11.07 -6.90 4.17
N VAL A 126 -10.01 -6.65 3.42
CA VAL A 126 -9.37 -5.33 3.34
C VAL A 126 -9.90 -4.62 2.11
N LYS A 127 -10.23 -3.34 2.27
CA LYS A 127 -10.62 -2.44 1.20
C LYS A 127 -9.66 -1.26 1.19
N VAL A 128 -8.88 -1.14 0.12
CA VAL A 128 -8.00 0.01 -0.10
C VAL A 128 -8.85 1.26 -0.28
N VAL A 129 -8.48 2.34 0.41
CA VAL A 129 -9.18 3.63 0.36
C VAL A 129 -8.30 4.70 -0.28
N LYS A 130 -6.99 4.66 0.00
CA LYS A 130 -6.06 5.68 -0.45
C LYS A 130 -4.69 5.07 -0.69
N GLN A 131 -4.05 5.45 -1.78
CA GLN A 131 -2.68 5.07 -2.08
C GLN A 131 -1.85 6.32 -2.38
N ILE A 132 -0.65 6.37 -1.83
CA ILE A 132 0.24 7.52 -1.90
C ILE A 132 1.60 7.02 -2.34
N LEU A 133 2.16 7.63 -3.36
CA LEU A 133 3.50 7.38 -3.86
C LEU A 133 4.35 8.63 -3.60
N SER A 134 5.47 8.46 -2.92
CA SER A 134 6.49 9.49 -2.74
C SER A 134 7.70 9.14 -3.59
N VAL A 135 8.03 10.00 -4.55
CA VAL A 135 9.18 9.82 -5.44
C VAL A 135 9.97 11.11 -5.52
N ASN A 136 11.28 11.05 -5.26
CA ASN A 136 12.17 12.22 -5.27
C ASN A 136 11.70 13.38 -4.38
N GLY A 137 10.96 13.07 -3.30
CA GLY A 137 10.37 14.06 -2.39
C GLY A 137 9.09 14.73 -2.92
N MET A 138 8.55 14.27 -4.04
CA MET A 138 7.24 14.66 -4.55
C MET A 138 6.21 13.62 -4.12
N ARG A 139 5.09 14.08 -3.57
CA ARG A 139 3.96 13.24 -3.13
C ARG A 139 2.90 13.18 -4.21
N TYR A 140 2.46 11.98 -4.54
CA TYR A 140 1.40 11.69 -5.51
C TYR A 140 0.34 10.83 -4.83
N GLU A 141 -0.93 11.24 -4.91
CA GLU A 141 -2.04 10.40 -4.50
C GLU A 141 -2.55 9.64 -5.73
N LEU A 142 -2.58 8.31 -5.64
CA LEU A 142 -3.08 7.45 -6.71
C LEU A 142 -4.61 7.41 -6.62
N GLN A 143 -5.26 7.79 -7.71
CA GLN A 143 -6.71 7.65 -7.86
C GLN A 143 -7.00 6.42 -8.72
N GLU A 144 -7.93 5.58 -8.26
CA GLU A 144 -8.49 4.52 -9.10
C GLU A 144 -9.19 5.14 -10.31
N ILE A 145 -8.84 4.69 -11.50
CA ILE A 145 -9.50 5.11 -12.73
C ILE A 145 -10.64 4.11 -12.98
N TYR A 146 -11.88 4.59 -12.83
CA TYR A 146 -13.09 3.83 -13.16
C TYR A 146 -12.96 3.15 -14.54
N GLY A 147 -13.16 1.84 -14.59
CA GLY A 147 -13.05 1.03 -15.81
C GLY A 147 -11.88 0.04 -15.83
N ILE A 148 -10.97 0.11 -14.85
CA ILE A 148 -9.94 -0.90 -14.61
C ILE A 148 -10.31 -1.69 -13.36
N GLY A 149 -11.40 -2.45 -13.45
CA GLY A 149 -11.71 -3.43 -12.42
C GLY A 149 -10.76 -4.60 -12.58
N ASN A 150 -10.12 -5.03 -11.50
CA ASN A 150 -9.52 -6.37 -11.39
C ASN A 150 -10.65 -7.42 -11.39
N SER A 151 -11.49 -7.44 -12.43
CA SER A 151 -12.58 -8.39 -12.56
C SER A 151 -12.05 -9.67 -13.17
N VAL A 152 -11.42 -10.48 -12.31
CA VAL A 152 -11.53 -11.93 -12.41
C VAL A 152 -12.94 -12.34 -11.98
N GLU A 153 -13.98 -11.72 -12.55
CA GLU A 153 -15.31 -12.31 -12.54
C GLU A 153 -15.36 -13.25 -13.73
N SER A 154 -15.20 -14.54 -13.42
CA SER A 154 -15.53 -15.65 -14.31
C SER A 154 -17.03 -15.61 -14.60
N GLY A 155 -17.42 -14.72 -15.51
CA GLY A 155 -18.76 -14.60 -16.05
C GLY A 155 -18.63 -14.45 -17.56
N GLU A 156 -19.21 -15.41 -18.27
CA GLU A 156 -19.25 -15.51 -19.72
C GLU A 156 -19.83 -14.22 -20.33
N ASP A 157 -18.99 -13.30 -20.81
CA ASP A 157 -19.39 -12.33 -21.83
C ASP A 157 -18.19 -11.94 -22.71
N ASP A 158 -18.42 -12.07 -24.02
CA ASP A 158 -17.45 -12.18 -25.12
C ASP A 158 -16.98 -10.79 -25.60
N ASN A 159 -16.31 -10.02 -24.72
CA ASN A 159 -15.68 -8.77 -25.14
C ASN A 159 -14.33 -8.49 -24.44
N ASP A 160 -13.33 -9.30 -24.78
CA ASP A 160 -11.97 -9.25 -24.23
C ASP A 160 -11.06 -8.15 -24.81
N GLN A 161 -11.54 -7.31 -25.73
CA GLN A 161 -10.72 -6.37 -26.50
C GLN A 161 -10.17 -5.13 -25.74
N GLY A 162 -10.22 -5.11 -24.41
CA GLY A 162 -9.79 -3.94 -23.62
C GLY A 162 -9.14 -4.22 -22.28
N LYS A 163 -8.97 -5.49 -21.90
CA LYS A 163 -8.53 -5.88 -20.54
C LYS A 163 -7.03 -6.11 -20.42
N GLU A 164 -6.33 -6.35 -21.52
CA GLU A 164 -4.88 -6.58 -21.52
C GLU A 164 -4.08 -5.27 -21.47
N CYS A 165 -2.99 -5.29 -20.71
CA CYS A 165 -2.02 -4.21 -20.60
C CYS A 165 -1.54 -3.82 -22.00
N VAL A 166 -1.75 -2.57 -22.42
CA VAL A 166 -1.35 -2.10 -23.76
C VAL A 166 0.16 -2.06 -23.98
N ILE A 167 0.94 -2.26 -22.90
CA ILE A 167 2.40 -2.27 -22.94
C ILE A 167 2.92 -3.68 -23.18
N CYS A 168 2.48 -4.66 -22.38
CA CYS A 168 3.00 -6.03 -22.46
C CYS A 168 2.04 -7.04 -23.13
N LEU A 169 0.77 -6.67 -23.32
CA LEU A 169 -0.31 -7.51 -23.88
C LEU A 169 -0.46 -8.87 -23.18
N SER A 170 0.03 -9.00 -21.95
CA SER A 170 0.15 -10.30 -21.25
C SER A 170 -0.51 -10.30 -19.88
N GLU A 171 -0.54 -9.15 -19.22
CA GLU A 171 -1.12 -8.97 -17.88
C GLU A 171 -2.38 -8.09 -17.98
N PRO A 172 -3.33 -8.19 -17.05
CA PRO A 172 -4.46 -7.28 -17.02
C PRO A 172 -3.98 -5.83 -16.86
N ARG A 173 -4.72 -4.87 -17.45
CA ARG A 173 -4.47 -3.44 -17.18
C ARG A 173 -4.61 -3.22 -15.68
N ASP A 174 -3.56 -2.73 -15.04
CA ASP A 174 -3.54 -2.44 -13.60
C ASP A 174 -3.06 -1.01 -13.29
N THR A 175 -2.55 -0.30 -14.30
CA THR A 175 -1.94 1.03 -14.15
C THR A 175 -2.21 1.88 -15.41
N ILE A 176 -2.67 3.13 -15.24
CA ILE A 176 -2.73 4.13 -16.33
C ILE A 176 -2.02 5.40 -15.88
N VAL A 177 -1.11 5.90 -16.72
CA VAL A 177 -0.53 7.24 -16.60
C VAL A 177 -1.45 8.22 -17.32
N HIS A 178 -2.13 9.09 -16.57
CA HIS A 178 -2.95 10.13 -17.19
C HIS A 178 -2.03 11.26 -17.69
N PRO A 179 -2.04 11.62 -18.99
CA PRO A 179 -1.31 12.80 -19.45
C PRO A 179 -1.92 14.04 -18.79
N CYS A 180 -1.05 14.91 -18.28
CA CYS A 180 -1.41 16.08 -17.47
C CYS A 180 -2.54 16.89 -18.12
N ARG A 181 -3.61 17.21 -17.38
CA ARG A 181 -4.62 18.19 -17.79
C ARG A 181 -4.09 19.61 -17.55
N HIS A 182 -3.32 20.12 -18.51
CA HIS A 182 -3.10 21.55 -18.62
C HIS A 182 -3.82 22.04 -19.89
N MET A 183 -4.68 23.04 -19.72
CA MET A 183 -5.43 23.73 -20.79
C MET A 183 -4.55 24.83 -21.39
#